data_AF-A0A1G2ZGQ2-F1
#
_entry.id   AF-A0A1G2ZGQ2-F1
#
_cell.length_a   1.000
_cell.length_b   1.000
_cell.length_c   1.000
_cell.angle_alpha   90.00
_cell.angle_beta   90.00
_cell.angle_gamma   90.00
#
_symmetry.space_group_name_H-M   'P 1'
#
loop_
_entity.id
_entity.type
_entity.pdbx_description
1 polymer ?
#
loop_
_entity_poly.entity_id
_entity_poly.type
_entity_poly.pdbx_seq_one_letter_code
_entity_poly.pdbx_strand_id
1 'polypeptide(L)'
;MLRGLDHVNRAVRILVGRNATLHQRLYEAAKEFSVALPDAGQWPGDLPKMALRIDAKLTSRGSIDRTVNGMDTALAGETAEAMLELAILLSASDALRHPGGSVTLPSPRSGRRRLDVTSAPA
;
A
#
# COMPACT_ATOMS: atom_id res chain seq x y z
N MET A 1 8.04 -13.08 2.09
CA MET A 1 6.67 -12.69 1.69
C MET A 1 6.11 -11.62 2.62
N LEU A 2 6.03 -11.87 3.93
CA LEU A 2 5.46 -10.91 4.90
C LEU A 2 6.15 -9.53 4.90
N ARG A 3 7.50 -9.49 4.82
CA ARG A 3 8.24 -8.21 4.77
C ARG A 3 7.92 -7.38 3.52
N GLY A 4 7.99 -7.96 2.32
CA GLY A 4 7.59 -7.28 1.09
C GLY A 4 6.15 -6.76 1.13
N LEU A 5 5.21 -7.54 1.67
CA LEU A 5 3.80 -7.12 1.82
C LEU A 5 3.66 -5.94 2.80
N ASP A 6 4.38 -5.94 3.92
CA ASP A 6 4.38 -4.83 4.89
C ASP A 6 4.89 -3.52 4.28
N HIS A 7 5.91 -3.60 3.42
CA HIS A 7 6.45 -2.45 2.70
C HIS A 7 5.49 -1.92 1.63
N VAL A 8 4.83 -2.81 0.88
CA VAL A 8 3.77 -2.41 -0.06
C VAL A 8 2.58 -1.75 0.67
N ASN A 9 2.17 -2.31 1.81
CA ASN A 9 1.10 -1.73 2.63
C ASN A 9 1.48 -0.35 3.19
N ARG A 10 2.75 -0.16 3.58
CA ARG A 10 3.27 1.15 3.98
C ARG A 10 3.26 2.14 2.81
N ALA A 11 3.72 1.72 1.64
CA ALA A 11 3.71 2.55 0.43
C ALA A 11 2.28 3.05 0.12
N VAL A 12 1.28 2.18 0.20
CA VAL A 12 -0.13 2.56 0.02
C VAL A 12 -0.61 3.54 1.08
N ARG A 13 -0.31 3.32 2.36
CA ARG A 13 -0.67 4.24 3.44
C ARG A 13 -0.11 5.65 3.21
N ILE A 14 1.11 5.74 2.68
CA ILE A 14 1.74 7.01 2.32
C ILE A 14 0.99 7.66 1.14
N LEU A 15 0.67 6.90 0.08
CA LEU A 15 -0.06 7.41 -1.09
C LEU A 15 -1.43 7.98 -0.75
N VAL A 16 -2.19 7.32 0.13
CA VAL A 16 -3.54 7.77 0.51
C VAL A 16 -3.54 8.85 1.61
N GLY A 17 -2.40 9.10 2.25
CA GLY A 17 -2.25 10.16 3.25
C GLY A 17 -2.54 11.54 2.66
N ARG A 18 -3.02 12.50 3.47
CA ARG A 18 -3.36 13.87 3.02
C ARG A 18 -2.37 14.94 3.51
N ASN A 19 -1.21 14.51 3.99
CA ASN A 19 -0.22 15.35 4.65
C ASN A 19 0.79 16.01 3.71
N ALA A 20 0.79 15.67 2.41
CA ALA A 20 1.74 16.20 1.43
C ALA A 20 1.18 16.18 -0.01
N THR A 21 1.92 16.78 -0.94
CA THR A 21 1.59 16.75 -2.38
C THR A 21 1.62 15.32 -2.93
N LEU A 22 0.98 15.09 -4.08
CA LEU A 22 1.02 13.76 -4.74
C LEU A 22 2.45 13.30 -5.00
N HIS A 23 3.29 14.16 -5.57
CA HIS A 23 4.69 13.85 -5.86
C HIS A 23 5.48 13.45 -4.63
N GLN A 24 5.32 14.18 -3.52
CA GLN A 24 6.03 13.86 -2.29
C GLN A 24 5.57 12.53 -1.70
N ARG A 25 4.25 12.26 -1.72
CA ARG A 25 3.71 10.96 -1.30
C ARG A 25 4.19 9.83 -2.21
N LEU A 26 4.20 10.03 -3.52
CA LEU A 26 4.67 9.06 -4.48
C LEU A 26 6.16 8.76 -4.31
N TYR A 27 6.99 9.78 -4.07
CA TYR A 27 8.41 9.62 -3.78
C TYR A 27 8.65 8.75 -2.53
N GLU A 28 7.98 9.06 -1.43
CA GLU A 28 8.09 8.30 -0.18
C GLU A 28 7.57 6.86 -0.34
N ALA A 29 6.44 6.70 -1.04
CA ALA A 29 5.87 5.40 -1.35
C ALA A 29 6.78 4.56 -2.25
N ALA A 30 7.41 5.18 -3.25
CA ALA A 30 8.36 4.53 -4.16
C ALA A 30 9.59 4.00 -3.41
N LYS A 31 10.08 4.71 -2.38
CA LYS A 31 11.15 4.21 -1.52
C LYS A 31 10.72 2.95 -0.77
N GLU A 32 9.57 2.95 -0.11
CA GLU A 32 9.04 1.75 0.56
C GLU A 32 8.83 0.60 -0.44
N PHE A 33 8.30 0.92 -1.63
CA PHE A 33 8.11 -0.06 -2.70
C PHE A 33 9.42 -0.69 -3.18
N SER A 34 10.49 0.09 -3.31
CA SER A 34 11.80 -0.41 -3.72
C SER A 34 12.37 -1.45 -2.74
N VAL A 35 12.05 -1.33 -1.45
CA VAL A 35 12.42 -2.30 -0.41
C VAL A 35 11.63 -3.60 -0.56
N ALA A 36 10.42 -3.55 -1.12
CA ALA A 36 9.58 -4.73 -1.35
C ALA A 36 9.99 -5.54 -2.60
N LEU A 37 10.61 -4.91 -3.60
CA LEU A 37 10.92 -5.52 -4.90
C LEU A 37 11.80 -6.79 -4.83
N PRO A 38 12.82 -6.90 -3.95
CA PRO A 38 13.59 -8.15 -3.82
C PRO A 38 12.74 -9.37 -3.42
N ASP A 39 11.61 -9.15 -2.73
CA ASP A 39 10.66 -10.20 -2.36
C ASP A 39 9.67 -10.54 -3.49
N ALA A 40 9.66 -9.80 -4.61
CA ALA A 40 8.65 -9.91 -5.65
C ALA A 40 8.61 -11.32 -6.28
N GLY A 41 9.73 -12.03 -6.36
CA GLY A 41 9.76 -13.41 -6.87
C GLY A 41 8.92 -14.41 -6.07
N GLN A 42 8.50 -14.06 -4.86
CA GLN A 42 7.65 -14.88 -4.00
C GLN A 42 6.15 -14.56 -4.19
N TRP A 43 5.82 -13.51 -4.96
CA TRP A 43 4.45 -13.06 -5.15
C TRP A 43 3.74 -13.93 -6.20
N PRO A 44 2.44 -14.21 -6.02
CA PRO A 44 1.71 -15.09 -6.91
C PRO A 44 1.46 -14.49 -8.30
N GLY A 45 1.30 -15.36 -9.29
CA GLY A 45 0.82 -15.01 -10.62
C GLY A 45 1.68 -13.97 -11.33
N ASP A 46 1.03 -12.97 -11.90
CA ASP A 46 1.68 -11.90 -12.67
C ASP A 46 2.05 -10.66 -11.84
N LEU A 47 1.85 -10.70 -10.51
CA LEU A 47 2.19 -9.60 -9.60
C LEU A 47 3.68 -9.20 -9.65
N PRO A 48 4.66 -10.12 -9.78
CA PRO A 48 6.05 -9.73 -9.96
C PRO A 48 6.26 -8.90 -11.24
N LYS A 49 5.57 -9.23 -12.33
CA LYS A 49 5.65 -8.47 -13.59
C LYS A 49 5.05 -7.08 -13.46
N MET A 50 3.92 -6.97 -12.76
CA MET A 50 3.29 -5.70 -12.46
C MET A 50 4.22 -4.82 -11.61
N ALA A 51 4.88 -5.42 -10.61
CA ALA A 51 5.84 -4.73 -9.75
C ALA A 51 7.01 -4.15 -10.54
N LEU A 52 7.59 -4.94 -11.44
CA LEU A 52 8.68 -4.51 -12.31
C LEU A 52 8.25 -3.40 -13.29
N ARG A 53 7.01 -3.41 -13.76
CA ARG A 53 6.48 -2.32 -14.60
C ARG A 53 6.35 -1.01 -13.82
N ILE A 54 5.89 -1.08 -12.58
CA ILE A 54 5.82 0.08 -11.68
C ILE A 54 7.22 0.60 -11.40
N ASP A 55 8.17 -0.29 -11.07
CA ASP A 55 9.56 0.08 -10.84
C ASP A 55 10.20 0.76 -12.06
N ALA A 56 9.99 0.20 -13.26
CA ALA A 56 10.46 0.80 -14.50
C ALA A 56 9.88 2.21 -14.74
N LYS A 57 8.61 2.44 -14.38
CA LYS A 57 8.01 3.79 -14.42
C LYS A 57 8.70 4.73 -13.42
N LEU A 58 8.92 4.26 -12.19
CA LEU A 58 9.53 5.03 -11.08
C LEU A 58 11.03 5.30 -11.26
N THR A 59 11.71 4.54 -12.12
CA THR A 59 13.15 4.66 -12.36
C THR A 59 13.49 5.01 -13.81
N SER A 60 12.50 5.40 -14.63
CA SER A 60 12.68 5.70 -16.05
C SER A 60 13.70 6.81 -16.34
N ARG A 61 13.99 7.69 -15.37
CA ARG A 61 15.04 8.73 -15.46
C ARG A 61 16.29 8.42 -14.64
N GLY A 62 16.47 7.17 -14.23
CA GLY A 62 17.64 6.64 -13.51
C GLY A 62 17.44 6.51 -12.01
N SER A 63 16.96 7.57 -11.33
CA SER A 63 16.66 7.51 -9.89
C SER A 63 15.19 7.84 -9.62
N ILE A 64 14.65 7.33 -8.52
CA ILE A 64 13.29 7.64 -8.05
C ILE A 64 13.12 9.15 -7.89
N ASP A 65 14.08 9.82 -7.25
CA ASP A 65 14.05 11.27 -7.05
C ASP A 65 13.95 12.04 -8.37
N ARG A 66 14.86 11.77 -9.31
CA ARG A 66 14.87 12.45 -10.61
C ARG A 66 13.62 12.15 -11.43
N THR A 67 13.12 10.93 -11.33
CA THR A 67 11.94 10.50 -12.07
C THR A 67 10.69 11.15 -11.52
N VAL A 68 10.41 11.01 -10.22
CA VAL A 68 9.20 11.54 -9.58
C VAL A 68 9.15 13.06 -9.67
N ASN A 69 10.26 13.77 -9.40
CA ASN A 69 10.31 15.24 -9.54
C ASN A 69 10.05 15.72 -10.98
N GLY A 70 10.25 14.85 -11.97
CA GLY A 70 10.04 15.13 -13.38
C GLY A 70 8.75 14.57 -13.97
N MET A 71 7.93 13.86 -13.19
CA MET A 71 6.62 13.35 -13.63
C MET A 71 5.61 14.50 -13.63
N ASP A 72 4.76 14.54 -14.66
CA ASP A 72 3.55 15.33 -14.59
C ASP A 72 2.53 14.68 -13.62
N THR A 73 1.49 15.43 -13.25
CA THR A 73 0.48 14.96 -12.30
C THR A 73 -0.32 13.75 -12.81
N ALA A 74 -0.50 13.62 -14.12
CA ALA A 74 -1.25 12.50 -14.70
C ALA A 74 -0.46 11.20 -14.56
N LEU A 75 0.81 11.19 -14.97
CA LEU A 75 1.70 10.04 -14.84
C LEU A 75 1.96 9.68 -13.37
N ALA A 76 2.08 10.67 -12.49
CA ALA A 76 2.18 10.44 -11.05
C ALA A 76 0.90 9.76 -10.50
N GLY A 77 -0.28 10.19 -10.97
CA GLY A 77 -1.57 9.57 -10.65
C GLY A 77 -1.66 8.12 -11.10
N GLU A 78 -1.37 7.85 -12.38
CA GLU A 78 -1.37 6.49 -12.93
C GLU A 78 -0.41 5.56 -12.19
N THR A 79 0.78 6.07 -11.81
CA THR A 79 1.77 5.28 -11.08
C THR A 79 1.30 4.98 -9.66
N ALA A 80 0.67 5.94 -8.99
CA ALA A 80 0.08 5.74 -7.67
C ALA A 80 -1.09 4.73 -7.71
N GLU A 81 -1.94 4.80 -8.74
CA GLU A 81 -3.04 3.85 -8.94
C GLU A 81 -2.54 2.43 -9.18
N ALA A 82 -1.50 2.25 -10.01
CA ALA A 82 -0.89 0.94 -10.22
C ALA A 82 -0.31 0.36 -8.92
N MET A 83 0.30 1.19 -8.06
CA MET A 83 0.77 0.76 -6.74
C MET A 83 -0.37 0.33 -5.82
N LEU A 84 -1.50 1.05 -5.84
CA LEU A 84 -2.70 0.71 -5.08
C LEU A 84 -3.30 -0.62 -5.56
N GLU A 85 -3.42 -0.81 -6.87
CA GLU A 85 -3.93 -2.04 -7.47
C GLU A 85 -3.07 -3.25 -7.11
N LEU A 86 -1.74 -3.12 -7.21
CA LEU A 86 -0.82 -4.19 -6.80
C LEU A 86 -1.01 -4.58 -5.33
N ALA A 87 -1.19 -3.62 -4.44
CA ALA A 87 -1.41 -3.89 -3.02
C ALA A 87 -2.75 -4.61 -2.76
N ILE A 88 -3.81 -4.25 -3.49
CA ILE A 88 -5.11 -4.93 -3.42
C ILE A 88 -4.95 -6.40 -3.84
N LEU A 89 -4.27 -6.66 -4.96
CA LEU A 89 -4.09 -8.01 -5.47
C LEU A 89 -3.20 -8.87 -4.54
N LEU A 90 -2.15 -8.28 -3.97
CA LEU A 90 -1.31 -8.95 -2.97
C LEU A 90 -2.09 -9.28 -1.71
N SER A 91 -2.92 -8.36 -1.21
CA SER A 91 -3.76 -8.57 -0.03
C SER A 91 -4.83 -9.64 -0.26
N ALA A 92 -5.47 -9.64 -1.43
CA ALA A 92 -6.43 -10.67 -1.80
C ALA A 92 -5.76 -12.05 -1.89
N SER A 93 -4.55 -12.10 -2.44
CA SER A 93 -3.78 -13.34 -2.53
C SER A 93 -3.34 -13.88 -1.16
N ASP A 94 -2.99 -12.99 -0.23
CA ASP A 94 -2.63 -13.35 1.14
C ASP A 94 -3.84 -13.88 1.92
N ALA A 95 -5.01 -13.23 1.78
CA ALA A 95 -6.26 -13.67 2.40
C ALA A 95 -6.70 -15.07 1.95
N LEU A 96 -6.50 -15.41 0.67
CA LEU A 96 -6.78 -16.75 0.15
C LEU A 96 -5.80 -17.81 0.70
N ARG A 97 -4.56 -17.44 1.02
CA ARG A 97 -3.56 -18.33 1.61
C ARG A 97 -3.76 -18.51 3.12
N HIS A 98 -4.35 -17.52 3.77
CA HIS A 98 -4.60 -17.51 5.22
C HIS A 98 -6.07 -17.15 5.53
N PRO A 99 -7.03 -18.08 5.31
CA PRO A 99 -8.46 -17.81 5.51
C PRO A 99 -8.90 -17.53 6.96
N GLY A 100 -7.98 -17.45 7.92
CA GLY A 100 -8.21 -17.01 9.31
C GLY A 100 -7.41 -15.76 9.71
N GLY A 101 -6.65 -15.16 8.80
CA GLY A 101 -5.92 -13.90 9.05
C GLY A 101 -6.91 -12.75 9.13
N SER A 102 -7.23 -12.31 10.34
CA SER A 102 -8.15 -11.20 10.57
C SER A 102 -7.62 -9.93 9.89
N VAL A 103 -8.14 -9.61 8.70
CA VAL A 103 -7.97 -8.30 8.06
C VAL A 103 -8.60 -7.28 9.00
N THR A 104 -7.77 -6.67 9.85
CA THR A 104 -8.19 -5.55 10.68
C THR A 104 -8.24 -4.32 9.77
N LEU A 105 -9.39 -4.13 9.13
CA LEU A 105 -9.73 -2.85 8.53
C LEU A 105 -9.65 -1.79 9.64
N PRO A 106 -9.04 -0.61 9.41
CA PRO A 106 -9.07 0.48 10.37
C PRO A 106 -10.53 0.85 10.62
N SER A 107 -11.05 0.47 11.78
CA SER A 107 -12.40 0.85 12.19
C SER A 107 -12.47 2.37 12.24
N PRO A 108 -13.49 3.01 11.63
CA PRO A 108 -13.74 4.42 11.87
C PRO A 108 -13.96 4.57 13.38
N ARG A 109 -13.17 5.46 14.00
CA ARG A 109 -13.28 5.85 15.42
C ARG A 109 -14.74 6.22 15.72
N SER A 110 -15.54 5.25 16.14
CA SER A 110 -16.83 5.48 16.75
C SER A 110 -16.56 5.74 18.23
N GLY A 111 -16.81 6.99 18.61
CA GLY A 111 -16.64 7.48 19.95
C GLY A 111 -17.41 6.64 20.98
N ARG A 112 -16.76 6.50 22.13
CA ARG A 112 -17.33 6.12 23.43
C ARG A 112 -18.81 6.47 23.57
N ARG A 113 -19.62 5.46 23.90
CA ARG A 113 -20.59 5.56 25.01
C ARG A 113 -20.61 4.22 25.74
N ARG A 114 -19.97 4.17 26.91
CA ARG A 114 -20.35 3.24 27.97
C ARG A 114 -21.75 3.68 28.43
N LEU A 115 -22.74 2.82 28.30
CA LEU A 115 -23.92 2.86 29.15
C LEU A 115 -23.71 1.76 30.17
N ASP A 116 -23.35 2.16 31.39
CA ASP A 116 -23.51 1.34 32.58
C ASP A 116 -25.01 1.10 32.77
N VAL A 117 -25.44 -0.15 32.69
CA VAL A 117 -26.72 -0.61 33.24
C VAL A 117 -26.38 -1.56 34.38
N THR A 118 -26.29 -0.98 35.56
CA THR A 118 -26.41 -1.71 36.82
C THR A 118 -27.87 -1.60 37.26
N SER A 119 -28.56 -2.73 37.40
CA SER A 119 -29.51 -3.01 38.50
C SER A 119 -30.13 -4.42 38.35
N ALA A 120 -29.49 -5.34 39.09
CA ALA A 120 -30.03 -6.33 40.04
C ALA A 120 -31.22 -7.28 39.72
N PRO A 121 -31.23 -8.48 40.35
CA PRO A 121 -32.11 -9.61 40.01
C PRO A 121 -33.38 -9.73 40.87
N ALA A 122 -34.29 -10.57 40.37
CA ALA A 122 -35.39 -11.35 40.99
C ALA A 122 -36.07 -10.83 42.27
#